data_AF-A0A964EGY0-F1
#
_entry.id   AF-A0A964EGY0-F1
#
_cell.length_a   1.000
_cell.length_b   1.000
_cell.length_c   1.000
_cell.angle_alpha   90.00
_cell.angle_beta   90.00
_cell.angle_gamma   90.00
#
_symmetry.space_group_name_H-M   'P 1'
#
loop_
_entity.id
_entity.type
_entity.pdbx_description
1 polymer ?
#
loop_
_entity_poly.entity_id
_entity_poly.type
_entity_poly.pdbx_seq_one_letter_code
_entity_poly.pdbx_strand_id
1 'polypeptide(L)'
;MKKFKQAGNFTLAAGILLTLAALAHFFLGYPAVNETIRAENAGPETAQTLRVIWIFSSITMCAMGLWAVFLSGDLKTGSRRARMQGLIWGTALLLFAAVGQTFEFPNYHLVSFGVIGLLVLLPLLISSAAFRNAG
;
A
#
# COMPACT_ATOMS: atom_id res chain seq x y z
N MET A 1 20.24 16.62 -4.84
CA MET A 1 19.35 16.97 -3.69
C MET A 1 17.87 17.09 -4.04
N LYS A 2 17.44 17.91 -5.03
CA LYS A 2 16.01 18.11 -5.35
C LYS A 2 15.23 16.82 -5.66
N LYS A 3 15.85 15.89 -6.41
CA LYS A 3 15.24 14.60 -6.79
C LYS A 3 14.98 13.65 -5.60
N PHE A 4 15.85 13.64 -4.59
CA PHE A 4 15.67 12.84 -3.38
C PHE A 4 14.53 13.37 -2.51
N LYS A 5 14.48 14.69 -2.33
CA LYS A 5 13.39 15.35 -1.62
C LYS A 5 12.04 15.08 -2.28
N GLN A 6 12.00 15.11 -3.61
CA GLN A 6 10.80 14.76 -4.36
C GLN A 6 10.40 13.30 -4.11
N ALA A 7 11.30 12.33 -4.32
CA ALA A 7 10.99 10.92 -4.07
C ALA A 7 10.47 10.68 -2.65
N GLY A 8 11.13 11.23 -1.63
CA GLY A 8 10.64 11.13 -0.26
C GLY A 8 9.27 11.78 -0.04
N ASN A 9 8.99 12.96 -0.61
CA ASN A 9 7.68 13.60 -0.46
C ASN A 9 6.54 12.78 -1.09
N PHE A 10 6.79 12.19 -2.26
CA PHE A 10 5.82 11.31 -2.92
C PHE A 10 5.60 10.02 -2.11
N THR A 11 6.66 9.41 -1.57
CA THR A 11 6.54 8.26 -0.67
C THR A 11 5.82 8.60 0.63
N LEU A 12 6.02 9.81 1.17
CA LEU A 12 5.29 10.29 2.34
C LEU A 12 3.79 10.41 2.07
N ALA A 13 3.42 11.04 0.95
CA ALA A 13 2.02 11.14 0.53
C ALA A 13 1.39 9.75 0.34
N ALA A 14 2.11 8.82 -0.32
CA ALA A 14 1.68 7.44 -0.48
C ALA A 14 1.46 6.73 0.86
N GLY A 15 2.38 6.90 1.82
CA GLY A 15 2.25 6.33 3.16
C GLY A 15 1.05 6.87 3.93
N ILE A 16 0.82 8.18 3.90
CA ILE A 16 -0.36 8.81 4.51
C ILE A 16 -1.65 8.28 3.88
N LEU A 17 -1.71 8.24 2.55
CA LEU A 17 -2.88 7.73 1.83
C LEU A 17 -3.18 6.27 2.17
N LEU A 18 -2.14 5.40 2.23
CA LEU A 18 -2.36 4.00 2.58
C LEU A 18 -2.80 3.82 4.05
N THR A 19 -2.23 4.60 4.98
CA THR A 19 -2.66 4.56 6.38
C THR A 19 -4.12 5.01 6.53
N LEU A 20 -4.53 6.09 5.84
CA LEU A 20 -5.92 6.53 5.83
C LEU A 20 -6.84 5.50 5.17
N ALA A 21 -6.40 4.88 4.07
CA ALA A 21 -7.11 3.79 3.41
C ALA A 21 -7.27 2.58 4.35
N ALA A 22 -6.28 2.27 5.18
CA ALA A 22 -6.38 1.20 6.18
C ALA A 22 -7.45 1.48 7.24
N LEU A 23 -7.55 2.73 7.70
CA LEU A 23 -8.61 3.14 8.63
C LEU A 23 -9.99 3.05 7.95
N ALA A 24 -10.11 3.56 6.72
CA ALA A 24 -11.36 3.46 5.96
C ALA A 24 -11.75 1.99 5.70
N HIS A 25 -10.80 1.15 5.30
CA HIS A 25 -10.98 -0.28 5.13
C HIS A 25 -11.49 -0.93 6.43
N PHE A 26 -10.81 -0.69 7.55
CA PHE A 26 -11.22 -1.27 8.83
C PHE A 26 -12.62 -0.82 9.27
N PHE A 27 -12.88 0.49 9.33
CA PHE A 27 -14.12 1.00 9.93
C PHE A 27 -15.31 1.00 8.98
N LEU A 28 -15.11 1.34 7.71
CA LEU A 28 -16.21 1.50 6.75
C LEU A 28 -16.55 0.21 6.01
N GLY A 29 -15.59 -0.70 5.81
CA GLY A 29 -15.84 -1.96 5.10
C GLY A 29 -16.19 -3.14 5.99
N TYR A 30 -15.90 -3.10 7.30
CA TYR A 30 -16.27 -4.20 8.21
C TYR A 30 -17.78 -4.51 8.28
N PRO A 31 -18.70 -3.53 8.15
CA PRO A 31 -20.13 -3.82 8.02
C PRO A 31 -20.45 -4.75 6.84
N ALA A 32 -19.83 -4.52 5.68
CA ALA A 32 -20.04 -5.33 4.47
C ALA A 32 -19.58 -6.79 4.69
N VAL A 33 -18.47 -7.02 5.40
CA VAL A 33 -18.04 -8.38 5.77
C VAL A 33 -19.09 -9.11 6.60
N ASN A 34 -19.69 -8.42 7.58
CA ASN A 34 -20.74 -9.03 8.41
C ASN A 34 -22.04 -9.25 7.62
N GLU A 35 -22.34 -8.39 6.65
CA GLU A 35 -23.45 -8.58 5.74
C GLU A 35 -23.24 -9.82 4.87
N THR A 36 -22.07 -9.99 4.26
CA THR A 36 -21.72 -11.21 3.50
C THR A 36 -21.83 -12.47 4.35
N ILE A 37 -21.29 -12.46 5.57
CA ILE A 37 -21.40 -13.59 6.52
C ILE A 37 -22.86 -13.97 6.77
N ARG A 38 -23.73 -12.97 6.95
CA ARG A 38 -25.17 -13.19 7.19
C ARG A 38 -25.88 -13.66 5.93
N ALA A 39 -25.66 -12.99 4.80
CA ALA A 39 -26.34 -13.25 3.54
C ALA A 39 -26.01 -14.64 2.99
N GLU A 40 -24.77 -15.09 3.12
CA GLU A 40 -24.33 -16.40 2.66
C GLU A 40 -24.61 -17.52 3.66
N ASN A 41 -25.24 -17.23 4.80
CA ASN A 41 -25.40 -18.16 5.93
C ASN A 41 -24.06 -18.86 6.28
N ALA A 42 -22.98 -18.09 6.30
CA ALA A 42 -21.65 -18.63 6.50
C ALA A 42 -21.56 -19.34 7.85
N GLY A 43 -21.04 -20.57 7.85
CA GLY A 43 -20.80 -21.32 9.06
C GLY A 43 -19.84 -20.58 10.02
N PRO A 44 -19.80 -20.96 11.31
CA PRO A 44 -19.00 -20.27 12.32
C PRO A 44 -17.51 -20.19 11.96
N GLU A 45 -16.97 -21.23 11.33
CA GLU A 45 -15.56 -21.28 10.88
C GLU A 45 -15.28 -20.29 9.74
N THR A 46 -16.13 -20.26 8.71
CA THR A 46 -16.00 -19.33 7.58
C THR A 46 -16.17 -17.88 8.05
N ALA A 47 -17.15 -17.62 8.92
CA ALA A 47 -17.38 -16.30 9.48
C ALA A 47 -16.17 -15.80 10.29
N GLN A 48 -15.56 -16.67 11.10
CA GLN A 48 -14.34 -16.36 11.83
C GLN A 48 -13.18 -16.07 10.87
N THR A 49 -13.00 -16.91 9.86
CA THR A 49 -11.94 -16.75 8.85
C THR A 49 -12.03 -15.40 8.13
N LEU A 50 -13.23 -15.03 7.66
CA LEU A 50 -13.46 -13.75 6.99
C LEU A 50 -13.11 -12.54 7.88
N ARG A 51 -13.52 -12.59 9.16
CA ARG A 51 -13.20 -11.53 10.13
C ARG A 51 -11.71 -11.43 10.41
N VAL A 52 -11.03 -12.57 10.58
CA VAL A 52 -9.58 -12.61 10.82
C VAL A 52 -8.82 -12.06 9.61
N ILE A 53 -9.18 -12.46 8.40
CA ILE A 53 -8.58 -11.93 7.16
C ILE A 53 -8.80 -10.42 7.07
N TRP A 54 -9.99 -9.93 7.42
CA TRP A 54 -10.29 -8.50 7.41
C TRP A 54 -9.42 -7.70 8.40
N ILE A 55 -9.31 -8.16 9.64
CA ILE A 55 -8.51 -7.52 10.68
C ILE A 55 -7.02 -7.57 10.29
N PHE A 56 -6.53 -8.73 9.86
CA PHE A 56 -5.15 -8.91 9.44
C PHE A 56 -4.79 -7.97 8.29
N SER A 57 -5.58 -7.96 7.21
CA SER A 57 -5.35 -7.06 6.07
C SER A 57 -5.37 -5.58 6.49
N SER A 58 -6.29 -5.18 7.37
CA SER A 58 -6.35 -3.80 7.90
C SER A 58 -5.08 -3.41 8.66
N ILE A 59 -4.59 -4.28 9.55
CA ILE A 59 -3.37 -4.05 10.33
C ILE A 59 -2.15 -4.00 9.40
N THR A 60 -2.05 -4.95 8.45
CA THR A 60 -0.96 -4.97 7.48
C THR A 60 -0.95 -3.71 6.63
N MET A 61 -2.10 -3.26 6.11
CA MET A 61 -2.17 -2.01 5.35
C MET A 61 -1.69 -0.81 6.16
N CYS A 62 -2.13 -0.69 7.42
CA CYS A 62 -1.70 0.39 8.31
C CYS A 62 -0.19 0.35 8.57
N ALA A 63 0.34 -0.84 8.89
CA ALA A 63 1.78 -1.02 9.13
C ALA A 63 2.62 -0.67 7.89
N MET A 64 2.18 -1.06 6.69
CA MET A 64 2.86 -0.73 5.44
C MET A 64 2.79 0.78 5.14
N GLY A 65 1.66 1.43 5.43
CA GLY A 65 1.51 2.88 5.30
C GLY A 65 2.44 3.65 6.24
N LEU A 66 2.49 3.25 7.51
CA LEU A 66 3.41 3.81 8.50
C LEU A 66 4.88 3.57 8.14
N TRP A 67 5.23 2.38 7.65
CA TRP A 67 6.58 2.10 7.16
C TRP A 67 6.95 3.07 6.03
N ALA A 68 6.07 3.30 5.05
CA ALA A 68 6.33 4.27 3.98
C ALA A 68 6.54 5.71 4.50
N VAL A 69 5.84 6.12 5.56
CA VAL A 69 6.06 7.41 6.22
C VAL A 69 7.49 7.51 6.77
N PHE A 70 7.97 6.48 7.48
CA PHE A 70 9.35 6.48 8.00
C PHE A 70 10.39 6.39 6.88
N LEU A 71 10.15 5.53 5.89
CA LEU A 71 10.99 5.37 4.71
C LEU A 71 11.19 6.67 3.93
N SER A 72 10.18 7.54 3.95
CA SER A 72 10.25 8.85 3.30
C SER A 72 11.41 9.72 3.81
N GLY A 73 11.78 9.59 5.09
CA GLY A 73 12.90 10.31 5.70
C GLY A 73 14.22 9.87 5.09
N ASP A 74 14.46 8.57 5.04
CA ASP A 74 15.69 7.99 4.49
C ASP A 74 15.82 8.21 2.97
N LEU A 75 14.69 8.27 2.26
CA LEU A 75 14.70 8.62 0.84
C LEU A 75 15.15 10.06 0.59
N LYS A 76 14.86 10.98 1.51
CA LYS A 76 15.28 12.39 1.40
C LYS A 76 16.79 12.56 1.58
N THR A 77 17.46 11.62 2.25
CA THR A 77 18.92 11.62 2.44
C THR A 77 19.67 10.92 1.29
N GLY A 78 18.95 10.30 0.35
CA GLY A 78 19.57 9.59 -0.78
C GLY A 78 19.98 8.16 -0.47
N SER A 79 19.50 7.56 0.62
CA SER A 79 19.85 6.19 1.03
C SER A 79 19.50 5.16 -0.06
N ARG A 80 20.52 4.41 -0.52
CA ARG A 80 20.34 3.33 -1.51
C ARG A 80 19.47 2.20 -0.98
N ARG A 81 19.59 1.88 0.32
CA ARG A 81 18.75 0.87 0.99
C ARG A 81 17.30 1.31 1.02
N ALA A 82 17.04 2.58 1.33
CA ALA A 82 15.69 3.13 1.33
C ALA A 82 15.05 3.11 -0.07
N ARG A 83 15.83 3.44 -1.11
CA ARG A 83 15.37 3.31 -2.50
C ARG A 83 14.95 1.88 -2.82
N MET A 84 15.74 0.89 -2.43
CA MET A 84 15.42 -0.51 -2.71
C MET A 84 14.13 -0.95 -1.99
N GLN A 85 13.96 -0.56 -0.72
CA GLN A 85 12.72 -0.80 0.01
C GLN A 85 11.52 -0.13 -0.69
N GLY A 86 11.66 1.11 -1.15
CA GLY A 86 10.60 1.83 -1.85
C GLY A 86 10.24 1.19 -3.20
N LEU A 87 11.23 0.68 -3.94
CA LEU A 87 11.00 -0.05 -5.19
C LEU A 87 10.26 -1.37 -4.94
N ILE A 88 10.69 -2.14 -3.93
CA ILE A 88 10.01 -3.39 -3.54
C ILE A 88 8.56 -3.09 -3.15
N TRP A 89 8.37 -2.09 -2.30
CA TRP A 89 7.06 -1.71 -1.78
C TRP A 89 6.10 -1.25 -2.89
N GLY A 90 6.53 -0.30 -3.72
CA GLY A 90 5.69 0.20 -4.81
C GLY A 90 5.39 -0.87 -5.88
N THR A 91 6.34 -1.79 -6.13
CA THR A 91 6.11 -2.93 -7.04
C THR A 91 5.09 -3.90 -6.46
N ALA A 92 5.19 -4.21 -5.16
CA ALA A 92 4.23 -5.09 -4.49
C ALA A 92 2.81 -4.53 -4.55
N LEU A 93 2.64 -3.21 -4.36
CA LEU A 93 1.34 -2.54 -4.50
C LEU A 93 0.77 -2.60 -5.92
N LEU A 94 1.62 -2.39 -6.93
CA LEU A 94 1.23 -2.53 -8.35
C LEU A 94 0.81 -3.96 -8.68
N LEU A 95 1.60 -4.95 -8.25
CA LEU A 95 1.28 -6.36 -8.45
C LEU A 95 -0.01 -6.74 -7.75
N PHE A 96 -0.21 -6.29 -6.52
CA PHE A 96 -1.45 -6.50 -5.78
C PHE A 96 -2.67 -5.92 -6.53
N ALA A 97 -2.56 -4.69 -7.04
CA ALA A 97 -3.61 -4.08 -7.85
C ALA A 97 -3.89 -4.86 -9.14
N ALA A 98 -2.84 -5.26 -9.87
CA ALA A 98 -2.95 -5.98 -11.13
C ALA A 98 -3.54 -7.38 -10.97
N VAL A 99 -3.05 -8.15 -9.99
CA VAL A 99 -3.59 -9.48 -9.65
C VAL A 99 -5.02 -9.35 -9.12
N GLY A 100 -5.31 -8.32 -8.34
CA GLY A 100 -6.67 -8.03 -7.88
C GLY A 100 -7.69 -7.94 -9.02
N GLN A 101 -7.33 -7.30 -10.13
CA GLN A 101 -8.21 -7.18 -11.28
C GLN A 101 -8.49 -8.52 -12.00
N THR A 102 -7.66 -9.56 -11.80
CA THR A 102 -7.93 -10.87 -12.42
C THR A 102 -9.03 -11.64 -11.69
N PHE A 103 -9.33 -11.28 -10.44
CA PHE A 103 -10.40 -11.90 -9.66
C PHE A 103 -11.71 -11.13 -9.77
N GLU A 104 -11.66 -9.80 -9.85
CA GLU A 104 -12.84 -8.95 -9.95
C GLU A 104 -12.52 -7.68 -10.77
N PHE A 105 -13.23 -7.48 -11.89
CA PHE A 105 -13.00 -6.34 -12.79
C PHE A 105 -14.30 -5.59 -13.11
N PRO A 106 -14.36 -4.25 -12.91
CA PRO A 106 -13.34 -3.39 -12.31
C PRO A 106 -13.43 -3.35 -10.78
N ASN A 107 -12.36 -3.72 -10.07
CA ASN A 107 -12.28 -3.50 -8.63
C ASN A 107 -11.55 -2.18 -8.34
N TYR A 108 -12.32 -1.09 -8.22
CA TYR A 108 -11.78 0.26 -8.00
C TYR A 108 -11.01 0.42 -6.70
N HIS A 109 -11.38 -0.34 -5.65
CA HIS A 109 -10.64 -0.35 -4.40
C HIS A 109 -9.20 -0.85 -4.64
N LEU A 110 -9.03 -1.94 -5.39
CA LEU A 110 -7.71 -2.48 -5.72
C LEU A 110 -6.93 -1.58 -6.70
N VAL A 111 -7.60 -0.88 -7.62
CA VAL A 111 -6.97 0.14 -8.47
C VAL A 111 -6.29 1.24 -7.63
N SER A 112 -6.89 1.64 -6.52
CA SER A 112 -6.32 2.67 -5.64
C SER A 112 -4.93 2.31 -5.11
N PHE A 113 -4.69 1.03 -4.78
CA PHE A 113 -3.35 0.55 -4.38
C PHE A 113 -2.35 0.67 -5.53
N GLY A 114 -2.79 0.44 -6.78
CA GLY A 114 -1.96 0.63 -7.96
C GLY A 114 -1.53 2.09 -8.14
N VAL A 115 -2.45 3.03 -7.94
CA VAL A 115 -2.15 4.47 -7.97
C VAL A 115 -1.14 4.84 -6.88
N ILE A 116 -1.33 4.35 -5.64
CA ILE A 116 -0.37 4.56 -4.53
C ILE A 116 1.00 3.95 -4.88
N GLY A 117 1.03 2.75 -5.47
CA GLY A 117 2.25 2.10 -5.93
C GLY A 117 2.99 2.91 -6.99
N LEU A 118 2.29 3.46 -7.98
CA LEU A 118 2.86 4.35 -8.99
C LEU A 118 3.40 5.66 -8.39
N LEU A 119 2.70 6.22 -7.41
CA LEU A 119 3.11 7.44 -6.70
C LEU A 119 4.50 7.26 -6.07
N VAL A 120 4.86 6.04 -5.68
CA VAL A 120 6.18 5.68 -5.12
C VAL A 120 7.19 5.32 -6.20
N LEU A 121 6.79 4.46 -7.15
CA LEU A 121 7.70 3.90 -8.13
C LEU A 121 8.23 4.95 -9.11
N LEU A 122 7.34 5.76 -9.68
CA LEU A 122 7.72 6.72 -10.71
C LEU A 122 8.85 7.66 -10.25
N PRO A 123 8.77 8.34 -9.10
CA PRO A 123 9.85 9.21 -8.68
C PRO A 123 11.14 8.44 -8.36
N LEU A 124 11.09 7.20 -7.86
CA LEU A 124 12.28 6.38 -7.59
C LEU A 124 12.98 5.85 -8.85
N LEU A 125 12.22 5.62 -9.92
CA LEU A 125 12.74 5.22 -11.22
C LEU A 125 13.35 6.42 -11.96
N ILE A 126 12.64 7.57 -11.98
CA ILE A 126 13.12 8.82 -12.60
C ILE A 126 14.39 9.35 -11.91
N SER A 127 14.51 9.16 -10.60
CA SER A 127 15.68 9.58 -9.82
C SER A 127 16.78 8.51 -9.72
N SER A 128 16.67 7.40 -10.45
CA SER A 128 17.59 6.24 -10.36
C SER A 128 19.07 6.61 -10.48
N ALA A 129 19.43 7.46 -11.44
CA ALA A 129 20.81 7.92 -11.63
C ALA A 129 21.33 8.70 -10.42
N ALA A 130 20.47 9.48 -9.74
CA ALA A 130 20.88 10.24 -8.56
C ALA A 130 21.24 9.32 -7.39
N PHE A 131 20.51 8.23 -7.20
CA PHE A 131 20.78 7.26 -6.14
C PHE A 131 21.97 6.32 -6.42
N ARG A 132 22.40 6.19 -7.68
CA ARG A 132 23.61 5.42 -8.04
C ARG A 132 24.90 6.12 -7.63
N ASN A 133 24.91 7.46 -7.64
CA ASN A 133 26.09 8.28 -7.39
C ASN A 133 26.21 8.76 -5.94
N ALA A 134 25.30 8.32 -5.06
CA ALA A 134 25.20 8.77 -3.66
C ALA A 134 25.83 7.79 -2.65
N GLY A 135 26.54 6.76 -3.15
CA GLY A 135 27.24 5.75 -2.36
C GLY A 135 28.73 5.73 -2.68
#